data_AF-A0A357M7I3-F1
#
_entry.id   AF-A0A357M7I3-F1
#
_cell.length_a   1.000
_cell.length_b   1.000
_cell.length_c   1.000
_cell.angle_alpha   90.00
_cell.angle_beta   90.00
_cell.angle_gamma   90.00
#
_symmetry.space_group_name_H-M   'P 1'
#
loop_
_entity.id
_entity.type
_entity.pdbx_description
1 polymer ?
#
loop_
_entity_poly.entity_id
_entity_poly.type
_entity_poly.pdbx_seq_one_letter_code
_entity_poly.pdbx_strand_id
1 'polypeptide(L)' 'MKCEIIQDLLPSYIEKLTSLHSNEEIEKHLQTCESCLQSYHEMTATANLNVPIVDK' A
#
# COMPACT_ATOMS: atom_id res chain seq x y z
N MET A 1 -9.10 -8.61 -3.60
CA MET A 1 -7.86 -9.39 -3.35
C MET A 1 -7.63 -9.62 -1.86
N LYS A 2 -6.81 -10.63 -1.50
CA LYS A 2 -6.37 -10.83 -0.11
C LYS A 2 -5.22 -9.88 0.24
N CYS A 3 -5.09 -9.49 1.50
CA CYS A 3 -4.03 -8.61 1.97
C CYS A 3 -2.63 -9.13 1.63
N GLU A 4 -2.40 -10.45 1.74
CA GLU A 4 -1.13 -11.11 1.38
C GLU A 4 -0.71 -10.83 -0.09
N ILE A 5 -1.68 -10.77 -1.01
CA ILE A 5 -1.45 -10.48 -2.43
C ILE A 5 -1.19 -8.98 -2.61
N ILE A 6 -1.95 -8.14 -1.90
CA ILE A 6 -1.79 -6.69 -1.95
C ILE A 6 -0.42 -6.29 -1.41
N GLN A 7 0.06 -6.91 -0.34
CA GLN A 7 1.39 -6.66 0.23
C GLN A 7 2.53 -7.11 -0.69
N ASP A 8 2.36 -8.21 -1.42
CA ASP A 8 3.34 -8.65 -2.42
C ASP A 8 3.39 -7.71 -3.63
N LEU A 9 2.23 -7.22 -4.06
CA LEU A 9 2.09 -6.30 -5.20
C LEU A 9 2.34 -4.83 -4.84
N LEU A 10 2.21 -4.45 -3.57
CA LEU A 10 2.42 -3.10 -3.03
C LEU A 10 3.75 -2.47 -3.47
N PRO A 11 4.91 -3.13 -3.30
CA PRO A 11 6.18 -2.59 -3.80
C PRO A 11 6.17 -2.42 -5.31
N SER A 12 5.60 -3.38 -6.05
CA SER A 12 5.45 -3.28 -7.51
C SER A 12 4.50 -2.15 -7.92
N TYR A 13 3.46 -1.86 -7.13
CA TYR A 13 2.48 -0.81 -7.36
C TYR A 13 3.08 0.58 -7.14
N ILE A 14 3.87 0.76 -6.08
CA ILE A 14 4.62 1.99 -5.80
C ILE A 14 5.56 2.30 -6.98
N GLU A 15 6.27 1.27 -7.47
CA GLU A 15 7.17 1.36 -8.64
C GLU A 15 6.42 1.41 -9.98
N LYS A 16 5.08 1.36 -9.98
CA LYS A 16 4.20 1.32 -11.16
C LYS A 16 4.54 0.19 -12.16
N LEU A 17 5.01 -0.93 -11.63
CA LEU A 17 5.29 -2.17 -12.37
C LEU A 17 4.08 -3.12 -12.44
N THR A 18 2.97 -2.75 -11.82
CA THR A 18 1.71 -3.49 -11.83
C THR A 18 0.82 -3.13 -13.01
N SER A 19 0.08 -4.13 -13.51
CA SER A 19 -0.93 -3.94 -14.55
C SER A 19 -2.10 -3.07 -14.07
N LEU A 20 -2.77 -2.39 -15.00
CA LEU A 20 -3.96 -1.57 -14.74
C LEU A 20 -5.04 -2.28 -13.90
N HIS A 21 -5.35 -3.53 -14.25
CA HIS A 21 -6.29 -4.35 -13.50
C HIS A 21 -5.87 -4.56 -12.03
N SER A 22 -4.58 -4.80 -11.79
CA SER A 22 -4.04 -4.94 -10.43
C SER A 22 -4.07 -3.61 -9.69
N ASN A 23 -3.81 -2.48 -10.35
CA ASN A 23 -3.89 -1.14 -9.73
C ASN A 23 -5.27 -0.85 -9.19
N GLU A 24 -6.32 -1.06 -9.99
CA GLU A 24 -7.70 -0.82 -9.55
C GLU A 24 -8.07 -1.68 -8.34
N GLU A 25 -7.66 -2.95 -8.34
CA GLU A 25 -7.90 -3.86 -7.21
C GLU A 25 -7.13 -3.45 -5.96
N ILE A 26 -5.89 -2.99 -6.11
CA ILE A 26 -5.05 -2.49 -5.02
C ILE A 26 -5.65 -1.21 -4.44
N GLU A 27 -6.01 -0.23 -5.26
CA GLU A 27 -6.61 1.03 -4.80
C GLU A 27 -7.92 0.79 -4.04
N LYS A 28 -8.84 0.00 -4.60
CA LYS A 28 -10.09 -0.38 -3.91
C LYS A 28 -9.83 -1.04 -2.57
N HIS A 29 -8.81 -1.91 -2.50
CA HIS A 29 -8.44 -2.57 -1.26
C HIS A 29 -7.82 -1.59 -0.25
N LEU A 30 -6.94 -0.70 -0.67
CA LEU A 30 -6.34 0.34 0.19
C LEU A 30 -7.42 1.27 0.78
N GLN A 31 -8.48 1.57 0.02
CA GLN A 31 -9.60 2.37 0.52
C GLN A 31 -10.48 1.64 1.56
N THR A 32 -10.45 0.31 1.58
CA THR A 32 -11.31 -0.51 2.45
C THR A 32 -10.54 -1.23 3.56
N CYS A 33 -9.20 -1.24 3.50
CA CYS A 33 -8.34 -1.95 4.42
C CYS A 33 -7.26 -1.02 4.98
N GLU A 34 -7.46 -0.60 6.23
CA GLU A 34 -6.50 0.24 6.96
C GLU A 34 -5.14 -0.43 7.14
N SER A 35 -5.09 -1.76 7.30
CA SER A 35 -3.83 -2.50 7.47
C SER A 35 -2.93 -2.41 6.22
N CYS A 36 -3.53 -2.56 5.04
CA CYS A 36 -2.81 -2.42 3.78
C CYS A 36 -2.49 -0.95 3.48
N LEU A 37 -3.40 -0.03 3.82
CA LEU A 37 -3.15 1.41 3.71
C LEU A 37 -1.96 1.83 4.57
N GLN A 38 -1.88 1.34 5.81
CA GLN A 38 -0.74 1.60 6.69
C GLN A 38 0.54 1.01 6.11
N SER A 39 0.52 -0.24 5.62
CA SER A 39 1.68 -0.85 4.96
C SER A 39 2.16 -0.01 3.77
N TYR A 40 1.23 0.47 2.93
CA TYR A 40 1.53 1.38 1.82
C TYR A 40 2.16 2.68 2.29
N HIS A 41 1.61 3.30 3.34
CA HIS A 41 2.18 4.49 3.94
C HIS A 41 3.57 4.23 4.52
N GLU A 42 3.81 3.14 5.24
CA GLU A 42 5.14 2.82 5.77
C GLU A 42 6.18 2.65 4.65
N MET A 43 5.80 1.97 3.56
CA MET A 43 6.66 1.77 2.40
C MET A 43 6.93 3.08 1.63
N THR A 44 5.94 3.96 1.52
CA THR A 44 6.08 5.25 0.82
C THR A 44 6.64 6.38 1.70
N ALA A 45 6.46 6.31 3.02
CA ALA A 45 6.91 7.30 4.00
C ALA A 45 8.43 7.26 4.20
N THR A 46 9.09 6.14 3.93
CA THR A 46 10.56 6.10 3.90
C THR A 46 11.17 7.09 2.89
N ALA A 47 10.40 7.57 1.90
CA ALA A 47 10.84 8.58 0.95
C ALA A 47 10.66 10.05 1.42
N ASN A 48 9.83 10.33 2.43
CA ASN A 48 9.60 11.69 2.95
C ASN A 48 9.32 11.66 4.46
N LEU A 49 10.30 12.08 5.27
CA LEU A 49 10.13 12.30 6.72
C LEU A 49 9.00 13.32 6.97
N ASN A 50 7.81 12.86 7.34
CA ASN A 50 6.92 13.46 8.34
C ASN A 50 5.60 12.67 8.41
N VAL A 51 5.38 11.90 9.47
CA VAL A 51 4.13 11.86 10.27
C VAL A 51 4.29 10.87 11.42
N PRO A 52 3.64 11.13 12.57
CA PRO A 52 4.00 10.56 13.86
C PRO A 52 3.68 9.06 13.91
N ILE A 53 4.62 8.33 14.48
CA ILE A 53 4.45 6.97 14.96
C ILE A 53 3.34 7.03 16.03
N VAL A 54 2.12 6.63 15.68
CA VAL A 54 1.10 6.30 16.67
C VAL A 54 1.26 4.83 17.03
N ASP A 55 2.32 4.54 17.76
CA ASP A 55 2.36 3.31 18.55
C ASP A 55 1.58 3.55 19.84
N LYS A 56 0.64 2.64 20.05
CA LYS A 56 -0.45 2.64 21.03
C LYS A 56 -0.02 2.61 22.49
#